data_AF-A0A2U0T3Q1-F1
#
_entry.id   AF-A0A2U0T3Q1-F1
#
_cell.length_a   1.000
_cell.length_b   1.000
_cell.length_c   1.000
_cell.angle_alpha   90.00
_cell.angle_beta   90.00
_cell.angle_gamma   90.00
#
_symmetry.space_group_name_H-M   'P 1'
#
loop_
_entity.id
_entity.type
_entity.pdbx_description
1 polymer ?
#
loop_
_entity_poly.entity_id
_entity_poly.type
_entity_poly.pdbx_seq_one_letter_code
_entity_poly.pdbx_strand_id
1 'polypeptide(L)'
;MKYYTVKNWKEFQHYTKRNPPWIKLHRAMMDDYHFCSLPDAAKGHLILLWLCASQNGGLVPADLPFLERKLSITDLDLQIFVQRGFLIET
;
A
#
# COMPACT_ATOMS: atom_id res chain seq x y z
N MET A 1 1.87 16.93 7.19
CA MET A 1 1.84 16.09 5.97
C MET A 1 0.58 15.26 5.99
N LYS A 2 -0.10 15.11 4.85
CA LYS A 2 -1.28 14.24 4.71
C LYS A 2 -0.82 12.78 4.56
N TYR A 3 -1.56 11.84 5.10
CA TYR A 3 -1.28 10.40 5.00
C TYR A 3 -2.53 9.65 4.53
N TYR A 4 -2.31 8.43 4.04
CA TYR A 4 -3.33 7.42 3.86
C TYR A 4 -3.03 6.24 4.79
N THR A 5 -4.06 5.52 5.20
CA THR A 5 -3.91 4.26 5.95
C THR A 5 -4.20 3.08 5.02
N VAL A 6 -3.36 2.05 5.08
CA VAL A 6 -3.64 0.77 4.39
C VAL A 6 -4.89 0.13 5.02
N LYS A 7 -5.88 -0.21 4.20
CA LYS A 7 -7.10 -0.89 4.68
C LYS A 7 -6.74 -2.16 5.45
N ASN A 8 -7.45 -2.41 6.55
CA ASN A 8 -7.28 -3.59 7.39
C ASN A 8 -5.84 -3.83 7.88
N TRP A 9 -5.03 -2.77 8.01
CA TRP A 9 -3.62 -2.89 8.42
C TRP A 9 -3.38 -3.78 9.66
N LYS A 10 -4.26 -3.68 10.66
CA LYS A 10 -4.17 -4.46 11.91
C LYS A 10 -4.36 -5.97 11.71
N GLU A 11 -5.05 -6.38 10.64
CA GLU A 11 -5.22 -7.79 10.27
C GLU A 11 -3.98 -8.32 9.54
N PHE A 12 -3.33 -7.46 8.74
CA PHE A 12 -2.15 -7.83 7.97
C PHE A 12 -0.84 -7.79 8.78
N GLN A 13 -0.78 -6.94 9.81
CA GLN A 13 0.42 -6.78 10.63
C GLN A 13 0.13 -6.84 12.13
N HIS A 14 0.48 -7.97 12.74
CA HIS A 14 0.39 -8.18 14.19
C HIS A 14 1.63 -7.69 14.96
N TYR A 15 2.77 -7.45 14.28
CA TYR A 15 3.96 -6.93 14.94
C TYR A 15 3.82 -5.43 15.21
N THR A 16 3.63 -5.05 16.47
CA THR A 16 3.52 -3.64 16.90
C THR A 16 4.82 -3.07 17.47
N LYS A 17 5.80 -3.91 17.80
CA LYS A 17 7.05 -3.53 18.51
C LYS A 17 8.34 -3.84 17.75
N ARG A 18 8.25 -4.37 16.55
CA ARG A 18 9.41 -4.67 15.68
C ARG A 18 9.06 -4.18 14.30
N ASN A 19 9.93 -3.39 13.67
CA ASN A 19 9.84 -3.06 12.25
C ASN A 19 10.32 -4.28 11.47
N PRO A 20 9.43 -5.21 11.09
CA PRO A 20 9.87 -6.44 10.47
C PRO A 20 10.40 -6.11 9.07
N PRO A 21 11.42 -6.82 8.58
CA PRO A 21 11.99 -6.55 7.26
C PRO A 21 11.06 -6.98 6.11
N TRP A 22 9.87 -7.51 6.41
CA TRP A 22 8.91 -8.05 5.44
C TRP A 22 7.46 -7.75 5.82
N ILE A 23 6.58 -7.86 4.83
CA ILE A 23 5.12 -7.91 4.98
C ILE A 23 4.60 -9.19 4.31
N LYS A 24 3.56 -9.82 4.86
CA LYS A 24 2.93 -11.01 4.27
C LYS A 24 1.98 -10.61 3.15
N LEU A 25 2.16 -11.23 1.99
CA LEU A 25 1.21 -11.15 0.89
C LEU A 25 0.29 -12.37 0.93
N HIS A 26 -0.99 -12.16 1.17
CA HIS A 26 -1.95 -13.26 1.27
C HIS A 26 -2.41 -13.70 -0.13
N ARG A 27 -2.37 -15.01 -0.41
CA ARG A 27 -2.81 -15.57 -1.70
C ARG A 27 -4.25 -15.23 -2.09
N ALA A 28 -5.11 -14.96 -1.10
CA ALA A 28 -6.50 -14.55 -1.28
C ALA A 28 -6.66 -13.25 -2.07
N MET A 29 -5.59 -12.45 -2.20
CA MET A 29 -5.57 -11.28 -3.06
C MET A 29 -5.74 -11.64 -4.55
N MET A 30 -5.41 -12.87 -4.98
CA MET A 30 -5.73 -13.35 -6.33
C MET A 30 -7.23 -13.58 -6.55
N ASP A 31 -8.01 -13.68 -5.46
CA ASP A 31 -9.46 -13.82 -5.49
C ASP A 31 -10.17 -12.46 -5.25
N ASP A 32 -9.41 -11.39 -4.96
CA ASP A 32 -9.95 -10.04 -4.75
C ASP A 32 -10.25 -9.36 -6.09
N TYR A 33 -11.53 -9.17 -6.38
CA TYR A 33 -11.99 -8.54 -7.63
C TYR A 33 -11.38 -7.16 -7.86
N HIS A 34 -11.25 -6.34 -6.81
CA HIS A 34 -10.73 -4.98 -6.93
C HIS A 34 -9.23 -4.99 -7.24
N PHE A 35 -8.48 -5.93 -6.67
CA PHE A 35 -7.07 -6.11 -6.99
C PHE A 35 -6.88 -6.64 -8.41
N CYS A 36 -7.62 -7.69 -8.78
CA CYS A 36 -7.51 -8.34 -10.08
C CYS A 36 -7.87 -7.41 -11.24
N SER A 37 -8.73 -6.42 -10.99
CA SER A 37 -9.13 -5.40 -11.97
C SER A 37 -8.24 -4.14 -12.00
N LEU A 38 -7.14 -4.10 -11.23
CA LEU A 38 -6.14 -3.05 -11.36
C LEU A 38 -5.32 -3.21 -12.65
N PRO A 39 -4.83 -2.10 -13.25
CA PRO A 39 -3.76 -2.16 -14.24
C PRO A 39 -2.53 -2.86 -13.68
N ASP A 40 -1.76 -3.53 -14.53
CA ASP A 40 -0.64 -4.37 -14.08
C ASP A 40 0.44 -3.57 -13.32
N ALA A 41 0.75 -2.35 -13.77
CA ALA A 41 1.66 -1.46 -13.05
C ALA A 41 1.11 -1.08 -11.65
N ALA A 42 -0.19 -0.79 -11.54
CA ALA A 42 -0.83 -0.42 -10.29
C ALA A 42 -0.81 -1.55 -9.25
N LYS A 43 -0.88 -2.82 -9.68
CA LYS A 43 -0.70 -3.98 -8.78
C LYS A 43 0.68 -3.94 -8.12
N GLY A 44 1.73 -3.68 -8.91
CA GLY A 44 3.09 -3.52 -8.40
C GLY A 44 3.23 -2.33 -7.45
N HIS A 45 2.67 -1.18 -7.83
CA HIS A 45 2.67 0.02 -6.99
C HIS A 45 2.03 -0.24 -5.63
N LEU A 46 0.87 -0.92 -5.60
CA LEU A 46 0.19 -1.24 -4.36
C LEU A 46 1.04 -2.11 -3.42
N ILE A 47 1.73 -3.14 -3.95
CA ILE A 47 2.62 -4.00 -3.16
C ILE A 47 3.79 -3.19 -2.59
N LEU A 48 4.38 -2.29 -3.38
CA LEU A 48 5.46 -1.40 -2.93
C LEU A 48 4.98 -0.39 -1.87
N LEU A 49 3.77 0.14 -2.01
CA LEU A 49 3.14 0.99 -1.00
C LEU A 49 2.92 0.24 0.31
N TRP A 50 2.48 -1.02 0.28
CA TRP A 50 2.34 -1.86 1.47
C TRP A 50 3.68 -2.11 2.17
N LEU A 51 4.76 -2.33 1.40
CA LEU A 51 6.11 -2.44 1.95
C LEU A 51 6.61 -1.11 2.53
N CYS A 52 6.24 0.02 1.95
CA CYS A 52 6.54 1.33 2.53
C CYS A 52 5.77 1.56 3.82
N ALA A 53 4.48 1.22 3.82
CA ALA A 53 3.60 1.35 4.98
C ALA A 53 4.06 0.48 6.15
N SER A 54 4.67 -0.69 5.90
CA SER A 54 5.24 -1.54 6.96
C SER A 54 6.39 -0.91 7.73
N GLN A 55 7.06 0.10 7.15
CA GLN A 55 8.10 0.88 7.83
C GLN A 55 7.51 2.03 8.67
N ASN A 56 6.22 2.34 8.49
CA ASN A 56 5.56 3.52 9.04
C ASN A 56 4.18 3.19 9.64
N GLY A 57 4.06 2.02 10.29
CA GLY A 57 2.85 1.67 11.05
C GLY A 57 1.56 1.59 10.24
N GLY A 58 1.65 1.27 8.94
CA GLY A 58 0.50 1.19 8.03
C GLY A 58 0.16 2.49 7.32
N LEU A 59 0.97 3.53 7.49
CA LEU A 59 0.76 4.86 6.91
C LEU A 59 1.58 5.06 5.63
N VAL A 60 0.91 5.57 4.61
CA VAL A 60 1.48 5.98 3.33
C VAL A 60 1.46 7.51 3.24
N PRO A 61 2.60 8.20 3.06
CA PRO A 61 2.61 9.66 2.90
C PRO A 61 1.93 10.07 1.59
N ALA A 62 1.11 11.11 1.60
CA ALA A 62 0.49 11.67 0.40
C ALA A 62 1.46 12.62 -0.35
N ASP A 63 2.68 12.15 -0.61
CA ASP A 63 3.75 12.88 -1.29
C ASP A 63 4.25 12.04 -2.47
N LEU A 64 3.71 12.32 -3.67
CA LEU A 64 3.99 11.55 -4.88
C LEU A 64 5.46 11.59 -5.27
N PRO A 65 6.14 12.76 -5.37
CA PRO A 65 7.56 12.80 -5.72
C PRO A 65 8.44 12.02 -4.74
N PHE A 66 8.14 12.08 -3.44
CA PHE A 66 8.85 11.27 -2.46
C PHE A 66 8.64 9.77 -2.68
N LEU A 67 7.39 9.34 -2.88
CA LEU A 67 7.04 7.94 -3.05
C LEU A 67 7.62 7.37 -4.34
N GLU A 68 7.47 8.04 -5.48
CA GLU A 68 8.02 7.59 -6.76
C GLU A 68 9.54 7.40 -6.69
N ARG A 69 10.26 8.35 -6.08
CA ARG A 69 11.69 8.22 -5.84
C ARG A 69 12.03 7.07 -4.89
N LYS A 70 11.33 6.95 -3.76
CA LYS A 70 11.60 5.92 -2.74
C LYS A 70 11.31 4.51 -3.26
N LEU A 71 10.28 4.36 -4.08
CA LEU A 71 9.81 3.07 -4.61
C LEU A 71 10.43 2.74 -5.98
N SER A 72 11.14 3.70 -6.60
CA SER A 72 11.73 3.56 -7.94
C SER A 72 10.69 3.19 -9.00
N ILE A 73 9.57 3.92 -8.99
CA ILE A 73 8.45 3.78 -9.93
C ILE A 73 8.10 5.13 -10.57
N THR A 74 7.27 5.11 -11.60
CA THR A 74 6.71 6.31 -12.24
C THR A 74 5.19 6.20 -12.31
N ASP A 75 4.52 7.34 -12.56
CA ASP A 75 3.09 7.41 -12.82
C ASP A 75 2.25 6.86 -11.65
N LEU A 76 2.68 7.15 -10.42
CA LEU A 76 1.97 6.73 -9.23
C LEU A 76 0.66 7.50 -9.09
N ASP A 77 -0.46 6.79 -9.27
CA ASP A 77 -1.79 7.29 -8.91
C ASP A 77 -2.23 6.69 -7.56
N LEU A 78 -2.36 7.54 -6.53
CA LEU A 78 -2.89 7.11 -5.23
C LEU A 78 -4.43 7.01 -5.21
N GLN A 79 -5.11 7.72 -6.11
CA GLN A 79 -6.58 7.80 -6.13
C GLN A 79 -7.20 6.48 -6.55
N ILE A 80 -6.59 5.74 -7.48
CA ILE A 80 -7.06 4.39 -7.85
C ILE A 80 -7.13 3.47 -6.61
N PHE A 81 -6.17 3.57 -5.68
CA PHE A 81 -6.16 2.74 -4.47
C PHE A 81 -7.18 3.20 -3.44
N VAL A 82 -7.50 4.50 -3.38
CA VAL A 82 -8.61 5.01 -2.55
C VAL A 82 -9.94 4.53 -3.10
N GLN A 83 -10.18 4.69 -4.40
CA GLN A 83 -11.43 4.29 -5.07
C GLN A 83 -11.67 2.78 -5.00
N ARG A 84 -10.61 1.98 -5.08
CA ARG A 84 -10.68 0.51 -4.95
C ARG A 84 -10.65 0.03 -3.50
N GLY A 85 -10.58 0.95 -2.53
CA GLY A 85 -10.66 0.65 -1.11
C GLY A 85 -9.40 0.01 -0.52
N PHE A 86 -8.23 0.15 -1.13
CA PHE A 86 -6.95 -0.31 -0.56
C PHE A 86 -6.29 0.73 0.35
N LEU A 87 -6.56 2.01 0.11
CA LEU A 87 -6.11 3.14 0.94
C LEU A 87 -7.33 3.91 1.48
N ILE A 88 -7.22 4.39 2.71
CA ILE A 88 -8.25 5.18 3.40
C ILE A 88 -7.65 6.56 3.73
N GLU A 89 -8.37 7.62 3.39
CA GLU A 89 -8.01 8.98 3.81
C GLU A 89 -8.16 9.11 5.33
N THR A 90 -7.10 9.61 5.99
CA THR A 90 -7.12 9.98 7.42
C THR A 90 -7.62 11.39 7.64
#